data_AF-A0A258QYX9-F1
#
_entry.id   AF-A0A258QYX9-F1
#
_cell.length_a   1.000
_cell.length_b   1.000
_cell.length_c   1.000
_cell.angle_alpha   90.00
_cell.angle_beta   90.00
_cell.angle_gamma   90.00
#
_symmetry.space_group_name_H-M   'P 1'
#
loop_
_entity.id
_entity.type
_entity.pdbx_description
1 polymer ?
#
loop_
_entity_poly.entity_id
_entity_poly.type
_entity_poly.pdbx_seq_one_letter_code
_entity_poly.pdbx_strand_id
1 'polypeptide(L)' 'FARRFLPGMGTQGTVKVVSSTAVGSRERVVLIEVEDTRLLLGVGGGNVRLLHTLPRPGTSLAATEPVQ' A
#
# COMPACT_ATOMS: atom_id res chain seq x y z
N PHE A 1 11.90 10.99 9.72
CA PHE A 1 10.61 11.67 9.95
C PHE A 1 9.47 10.90 9.28
N ALA A 2 8.90 9.92 9.98
CA ALA A 2 7.66 9.25 9.53
C ALA A 2 6.47 10.11 9.99
N ARG A 3 5.75 10.75 9.06
CA ARG A 3 4.48 11.41 9.39
C ARG A 3 3.49 10.31 9.73
N ARG A 4 2.97 10.32 10.96
CA ARG A 4 1.85 9.47 11.39
C ARG A 4 0.66 9.84 10.49
N PHE A 5 0.31 8.95 9.57
CA PHE A 5 -0.91 9.08 8.80
C PHE A 5 -2.07 8.91 9.78
N LEU A 6 -2.78 10.02 10.02
CA LEU A 6 -4.00 10.03 10.82
C LEU A 6 -5.10 9.36 9.96
N PRO A 7 -5.78 8.32 10.47
CA PRO A 7 -6.92 7.73 9.78
C PRO A 7 -8.02 8.80 9.72
N GLY A 8 -8.27 9.38 8.55
CA GLY A 8 -9.33 10.38 8.36
C GLY A 8 -9.10 11.46 7.30
N MET A 9 -7.88 11.65 6.80
CA MET A 9 -7.58 12.67 5.76
C MET A 9 -7.44 12.10 4.34
N GLY A 10 -8.20 11.04 4.06
CA GLY A 10 -8.25 10.40 2.74
C GLY A 10 -9.63 9.82 2.38
N THR A 11 -10.70 10.25 3.05
CA THR A 11 -12.08 9.85 2.76
C THR A 11 -12.61 10.55 1.51
N GLN A 12 -12.03 10.23 0.35
CA GLN A 12 -12.68 10.36 -0.95
C GLN A 12 -13.09 8.95 -1.41
N GLY A 13 -14.23 8.50 -0.89
CA GLY A 13 -15.21 7.61 -1.52
C GLY A 13 -14.89 6.13 -1.76
N THR A 14 -13.67 5.74 -2.15
CA THR A 14 -13.44 4.38 -2.71
C THR A 14 -12.03 3.83 -2.48
N VAL A 15 -11.09 4.65 -2.02
CA VAL A 15 -9.67 4.27 -1.94
C VAL A 15 -9.25 4.10 -0.48
N LYS A 16 -8.84 2.89 -0.10
CA LYS A 16 -8.30 2.56 1.22
C LYS A 16 -6.78 2.46 1.14
N VAL A 17 -6.06 3.22 1.95
CA VAL A 17 -4.60 3.06 2.06
C VAL A 17 -4.30 1.93 3.05
N VAL A 18 -3.59 0.90 2.59
CA VAL A 18 -3.20 -0.27 3.41
C VAL A 18 -1.90 0.01 4.14
N SER A 19 -0.89 0.51 3.43
CA SER A 19 0.42 0.81 4.01
C SER A 19 1.18 1.83 3.18
N SER A 20 2.19 2.45 3.79
CA SER A 20 3.14 3.28 3.07
C SER A 20 4.54 3.12 3.66
N THR A 21 5.54 3.02 2.80
CA THR A 21 6.94 2.80 3.12
C THR A 21 7.78 3.85 2.40
N ALA A 22 8.62 4.59 3.13
CA ALA A 22 9.63 5.43 2.50
C ALA A 22 10.73 4.55 1.92
N VAL A 23 10.99 4.66 0.62
CA VAL A 23 12.04 3.89 -0.08
C VAL A 23 13.28 4.74 -0.38
N GLY A 24 13.15 6.07 -0.30
CA GLY A 24 14.26 6.99 -0.51
C GLY A 24 13.99 8.36 0.11
N SER A 25 14.92 9.30 -0.08
CA SER A 25 14.85 10.64 0.50
C SER A 25 13.61 11.43 0.07
N ARG A 26 13.12 11.17 -1.16
CA ARG A 26 11.93 11.78 -1.75
C ARG A 26 10.95 10.77 -2.33
N GLU A 27 11.19 9.49 -2.09
CA GLU A 27 10.46 8.38 -2.70
C GLU A 27 9.72 7.59 -1.61
N ARG A 28 8.46 7.27 -1.88
CA ARG A 28 7.57 6.56 -0.99
C ARG A 28 6.76 5.56 -1.79
N VAL A 29 6.67 4.34 -1.31
CA VAL A 29 5.78 3.33 -1.86
C VAL A 29 4.51 3.31 -1.01
N VAL A 30 3.35 3.36 -1.64
CA VAL A 30 2.04 3.34 -1.00
C VAL A 30 1.26 2.17 -1.57
N LEU A 31 0.80 1.29 -0.70
CA LEU A 31 -0.14 0.24 -1.05
C LEU A 31 -1.55 0.77 -0.80
N ILE A 32 -2.33 0.92 -1.87
CA ILE A 32 -3.74 1.26 -1.81
C ILE A 32 -4.59 0.07 -2.22
N GLU A 33 -5.80 0.01 -1.71
CA GLU A 33 -6.81 -0.98 -2.02
C GLU A 33 -8.05 -0.22 -2.52
N VAL A 34 -8.50 -0.58 -3.71
CA VAL A 34 -9.66 0.01 -4.38
C VAL A 34 -10.58 -1.14 -4.73
N GLU A 35 -11.78 -1.14 -4.16
CA GLU A 35 -12.74 -2.24 -4.24
C GLU A 35 -12.11 -3.59 -3.84
N ASP A 36 -11.70 -4.43 -4.80
CA ASP A 36 -11.09 -5.76 -4.60
C ASP A 36 -9.69 -5.88 -5.22
N THR A 37 -9.06 -4.76 -5.56
CA THR A 37 -7.72 -4.73 -6.17
C THR A 37 -6.76 -3.91 -5.33
N ARG A 38 -5.54 -4.43 -5.13
CA ARG A 38 -4.45 -3.74 -4.46
C ARG A 38 -3.50 -3.15 -5.50
N LEU A 39 -3.16 -1.89 -5.33
CA LEU A 39 -2.28 -1.15 -6.22
C LEU A 39 -1.09 -0.67 -5.39
N LEU A 40 0.11 -1.09 -5.80
CA LEU A 40 1.36 -0.58 -5.26
C LEU A 40 1.80 0.63 -6.08
N LEU A 41 1.82 1.79 -5.46
CA LEU A 41 2.15 3.06 -6.08
C LEU A 41 3.48 3.58 -5.54
N GLY A 42 4.44 3.84 -6.43
CA GLY A 42 5.63 4.61 -6.13
C GLY A 42 5.33 6.10 -6.27
N VAL A 43 5.47 6.85 -5.20
CA VAL A 43 5.31 8.31 -5.12
C VAL A 43 6.69 8.92 -4.91
N GLY A 44 7.24 9.56 -5.95
CA GLY A 44 8.60 10.11 -5.93
C GLY A 44 8.68 11.44 -6.66
N GLY A 45 9.28 12.46 -6.03
CA GLY A 45 9.59 13.73 -6.70
C GLY A 45 8.40 14.49 -7.31
N GLY A 46 7.17 14.25 -6.81
CA GLY A 46 5.93 14.84 -7.37
C GLY A 46 5.25 13.99 -8.44
N ASN A 47 5.83 12.85 -8.81
CA ASN A 47 5.22 11.88 -9.70
C ASN A 47 4.68 10.67 -8.92
N VAL A 48 3.58 10.10 -9.42
CA VAL A 48 3.00 8.85 -8.94
C VAL A 48 3.08 7.82 -10.06
N ARG A 49 3.71 6.69 -9.79
CA ARG A 49 3.88 5.59 -10.73
C ARG A 49 3.27 4.32 -10.15
N LEU A 50 2.41 3.66 -10.92
CA LEU A 50 1.96 2.32 -10.59
C LEU A 50 3.13 1.35 -10.76
N LEU A 51 3.53 0.72 -9.66
CA LEU A 51 4.59 -0.29 -9.66
C LEU A 51 4.02 -1.67 -9.91
N HIS A 52 2.93 -2.02 -9.24
CA HIS A 52 2.34 -3.34 -9.37
C HIS A 52 0.86 -3.35 -9.01
N THR A 53 0.07 -4.13 -9.75
CA THR A 53 -1.33 -4.39 -9.46
C THR A 53 -1.44 -5.83 -8.98
N LEU A 54 -1.91 -6.00 -7.75
CA LEU A 54 -2.16 -7.29 -7.13
C LEU A 54 -3.67 -7.47 -7.02
N PRO A 55 -4.23 -8.62 -7.42
CA PRO A 55 -5.57 -8.98 -6.97
C PRO A 55 -5.55 -8.99 -5.43
N ARG A 56 -6.64 -8.55 -4.77
CA ARG A 56 -6.70 -8.60 -3.30
C ARG A 56 -6.40 -10.05 -2.90
N PRO A 57 -5.31 -10.30 -2.14
CA PRO A 57 -5.07 -11.63 -1.63
C PRO A 57 -6.24 -11.89 -0.69
N GLY A 58 -7.17 -12.74 -1.14
CA GLY A 58 -8.09 -13.41 -0.24
C GLY A 58 -7.21 -14.07 0.78
N THR A 59 -7.15 -13.47 1.97
CA THR A 59 -6.53 -13.97 3.19
C THR A 59 -5.63 -15.18 2.96
N SER A 60 -4.37 -14.96 2.53
CA SER A 60 -3.37 -16.03 2.58
C SER A 60 -2.94 -16.19 4.04
N LEU A 61 -3.87 -16.71 4.84
CA LEU A 61 -3.61 -17.45 6.07
C LEU A 61 -3.26 -18.87 5.61
N ALA A 62 -2.01 -19.13 5.22
CA ALA A 62 -1.37 -20.45 5.32
C ALA A 62 -0.04 -20.45 4.57
N ALA A 63 1.01 -20.10 5.28
CA ALA A 63 2.18 -20.98 5.34
C ALA A 63 2.69 -20.97 6.77
N THR A 64 1.80 -21.32 7.71
CA THR A 64 2.26 -21.98 8.93
C THR A 64 2.69 -23.37 8.51
N GLU A 65 3.96 -23.52 8.13
CA GLU A 65 4.66 -24.78 8.31
C GLU A 65 6.01 -24.47 8.96
N PRO A 66 6.12 -24.49 10.30
CA PRO A 66 7.30 -25.03 10.91
C PRO A 66 7.22 -26.55 10.73
N VAL A 67 7.75 -27.04 9.61
CA VAL A 67 8.15 -28.45 9.52
C VAL A 67 9.60 -28.53 10.01
N GLN A 68 9.68 -29.23 11.15
CA GLN A 68 10.84 -29.71 11.93
C GLN A 68 11.35 -28.83 13.06
#